data_AF-A0A935IZT1-F1
#
_entry.id   AF-A0A935IZT1-F1
#
_cell.length_a   1.000
_cell.length_b   1.000
_cell.length_c   1.000
_cell.angle_alpha   90.00
_cell.angle_beta   90.00
_cell.angle_gamma   90.00
#
_symmetry.space_group_name_H-M   'P 1'
#
loop_
_entity.id
_entity.type
_entity.pdbx_description
1 polymer ?
#
loop_
_entity_poly.entity_id
_entity_poly.type
_entity_poly.pdbx_seq_one_letter_code
_entity_poly.pdbx_strand_id
1 'polypeptide(L)'
;MFNKQQPEPQMVMSESYKKWRGMIFLVTPGQVELTIKEPNRVFGVILDVGVKDRNSNAAFVFSTAAFANGETTFFPSPGGAVMGLGNNPQVAEISKSIVSMGQIFLVKARRRTPHLVKPLAEQMIDKRQVKK
;
A
#
# COMPACT_ATOMS: atom_id res chain seq x y z
N MET A 1 -26.41 26.01 -22.45
CA MET A 1 -26.61 24.72 -21.74
C MET A 1 -25.48 24.59 -20.73
N PHE A 2 -25.79 24.57 -19.43
CA PHE A 2 -24.78 24.46 -18.38
C PHE A 2 -24.23 23.04 -18.33
N ASN A 3 -22.93 22.89 -18.62
CA ASN A 3 -22.18 21.67 -18.37
C ASN A 3 -22.05 21.49 -16.85
N LYS A 4 -23.03 20.87 -16.19
CA LYS A 4 -22.92 20.50 -14.78
C LYS A 4 -21.91 19.35 -14.70
N GLN A 5 -20.64 19.68 -14.44
CA GLN A 5 -19.67 18.70 -13.97
C GLN A 5 -20.31 17.96 -12.79
N GLN A 6 -20.51 16.65 -12.94
CA GLN A 6 -20.96 15.83 -11.82
C GLN A 6 -19.93 15.99 -10.69
N PRO A 7 -20.37 16.12 -9.43
CA PRO A 7 -19.45 16.26 -8.31
C PRO A 7 -18.49 15.07 -8.31
N GLU A 8 -17.20 15.34 -8.13
CA GLU A 8 -16.18 14.31 -7.98
C GLU A 8 -16.58 13.34 -6.85
N PRO A 9 -16.39 12.02 -7.02
CA PRO A 9 -16.69 11.07 -5.96
C PRO A 9 -15.89 11.39 -4.70
N GLN A 10 -16.57 11.40 -3.54
CA GLN A 10 -15.92 11.60 -2.26
C GLN A 10 -15.26 10.30 -1.81
N MET A 11 -13.94 10.31 -1.72
CA MET A 11 -13.17 9.13 -1.33
C MET A 11 -13.29 8.87 0.18
N VAL A 12 -13.71 7.65 0.55
CA VAL A 12 -13.86 7.21 1.93
C VAL A 12 -12.62 6.44 2.34
N MET A 13 -11.87 6.98 3.32
CA MET A 13 -10.67 6.36 3.88
C MET A 13 -10.67 6.44 5.41
N SER A 14 -10.63 5.28 6.06
CA SER A 14 -10.45 5.18 7.50
C SER A 14 -9.02 5.48 7.92
N GLU A 15 -8.83 5.89 9.17
CA GLU A 15 -7.49 6.11 9.74
C GLU A 15 -6.68 4.81 9.80
N SER A 16 -7.33 3.66 10.01
CA SER A 16 -6.66 2.35 10.01
C SER A 16 -6.14 2.00 8.63
N TYR A 17 -6.89 2.28 7.56
CA TYR A 17 -6.42 2.12 6.19
C TYR A 17 -5.22 3.03 5.89
N LYS A 18 -5.28 4.32 6.27
CA LYS A 18 -4.14 5.24 6.07
C LYS A 18 -2.88 4.77 6.79
N LYS A 19 -3.02 4.32 8.05
CA LYS A 19 -1.91 3.76 8.83
C LYS A 19 -1.35 2.50 8.18
N TRP A 20 -2.19 1.54 7.83
CA TRP A 20 -1.79 0.34 7.10
C TRP A 20 -1.05 0.68 5.81
N ARG A 21 -1.60 1.61 5.01
CA ARG A 21 -0.99 2.01 3.75
C ARG A 21 0.39 2.62 3.94
N GLY A 22 0.56 3.44 4.98
CA GLY A 22 1.86 3.96 5.39
C GLY A 22 2.84 2.84 5.76
N MET A 23 2.41 1.86 6.55
CA MET A 23 3.25 0.71 6.95
C MET A 23 3.70 -0.12 5.74
N ILE A 24 2.82 -0.40 4.79
CA ILE A 24 3.16 -1.17 3.58
C ILE A 24 4.26 -0.48 2.77
N PHE A 25 4.25 0.85 2.66
CA PHE A 25 5.31 1.60 1.97
C PHE A 25 6.64 1.66 2.72
N LEU A 26 6.67 1.29 4.00
CA LEU A 26 7.89 1.20 4.81
C LEU A 26 8.51 -0.21 4.79
N VAL A 27 7.85 -1.20 4.17
CA VAL A 27 8.42 -2.54 4.04
C VAL A 27 9.72 -2.49 3.25
N THR A 28 10.73 -3.16 3.75
CA THR A 28 12.06 -3.25 3.17
C THR A 28 12.29 -4.63 2.54
N PRO A 29 13.23 -4.77 1.57
CA PRO A 29 13.55 -6.07 0.98
C PRO A 29 13.90 -7.15 2.01
N GLY A 30 14.65 -6.79 3.06
CA GLY A 30 15.05 -7.74 4.11
C GLY A 30 13.90 -8.30 4.94
N GLN A 31 12.78 -7.57 5.05
CA GLN A 31 11.58 -8.04 5.77
C GLN A 31 10.77 -9.05 4.95
N VAL A 32 10.98 -9.11 3.63
CA VAL A 32 10.32 -10.06 2.73
C VAL A 32 11.31 -11.05 2.14
N GLU A 33 12.35 -11.35 2.91
CA GLU A 33 13.37 -12.38 2.66
C GLU A 33 14.18 -12.17 1.36
N LEU A 34 14.26 -10.93 0.86
CA LEU A 34 15.12 -10.60 -0.26
C LEU A 34 16.43 -9.99 0.19
N THR A 35 17.52 -10.53 -0.34
CA THR A 35 18.87 -10.00 -0.10
C THR A 35 19.11 -8.74 -0.92
N ILE A 36 19.91 -7.81 -0.37
CA ILE A 36 20.25 -6.51 -1.00
C ILE A 36 21.00 -6.66 -2.34
N LYS A 37 21.42 -7.89 -2.70
CA LYS A 37 22.18 -8.19 -3.92
C LYS A 37 21.40 -7.98 -5.22
N GLU A 38 20.08 -7.76 -5.15
CA GLU A 38 19.22 -7.58 -6.32
C GLU A 38 18.48 -6.21 -6.27
N PRO A 39 19.19 -5.08 -6.45
CA PRO A 39 18.65 -3.74 -6.22
C PRO A 39 17.49 -3.35 -7.15
N ASN A 40 17.32 -4.06 -8.26
CA ASN A 40 16.24 -3.82 -9.24
C ASN A 40 15.13 -4.88 -9.17
N ARG A 41 15.09 -5.70 -8.12
CA ARG A 41 14.02 -6.68 -7.92
C ARG A 41 12.84 -6.03 -7.21
N VAL A 42 11.66 -6.18 -7.78
CA VAL A 42 10.39 -5.86 -7.13
C VAL A 42 10.18 -6.85 -6.00
N PHE A 43 10.04 -6.34 -4.79
CA PHE A 43 9.86 -7.13 -3.57
C PHE A 43 8.43 -7.07 -3.00
N GLY A 44 7.65 -6.09 -3.47
CA GLY A 44 6.27 -5.90 -3.08
C GLY A 44 5.50 -5.13 -4.15
N VAL A 45 4.22 -5.44 -4.26
CA VAL A 45 3.27 -4.78 -5.15
C VAL A 45 2.05 -4.38 -4.34
N ILE A 46 1.52 -3.19 -4.61
CA ILE A 46 0.20 -2.81 -4.12
C ILE A 46 -0.73 -2.65 -5.31
N LEU A 47 -1.82 -3.42 -5.30
CA LEU A 47 -2.90 -3.35 -6.27
C LEU A 47 -4.08 -2.60 -5.65
N ASP A 48 -4.57 -1.59 -6.36
CA ASP A 48 -5.73 -0.79 -5.94
C ASP A 48 -6.88 -0.96 -6.94
N VAL A 49 -8.03 -1.39 -6.43
CA VAL A 49 -9.28 -1.45 -7.20
C VAL A 49 -10.21 -0.37 -6.67
N GLY A 50 -10.40 0.69 -7.47
CA GLY A 50 -11.36 1.75 -7.18
C GLY A 50 -12.78 1.27 -7.44
N VAL A 51 -13.67 1.52 -6.48
CA VAL A 51 -15.10 1.21 -6.59
C VAL A 51 -15.88 2.47 -6.24
N LYS A 52 -16.85 2.77 -7.09
CA LYS A 52 -17.79 3.88 -6.89
C LYS A 52 -19.13 3.29 -6.48
N ASP A 53 -19.68 3.80 -5.38
CA ASP A 53 -21.06 3.50 -5.03
C ASP A 53 -21.99 4.16 -6.06
N ARG A 54 -22.98 3.41 -6.54
CA ARG A 54 -23.96 3.93 -7.51
C ARG A 54 -25.06 4.74 -6.82
N ASN A 55 -25.32 4.46 -5.54
CA ASN A 55 -26.42 5.02 -4.77
C ASN A 55 -25.98 6.20 -3.88
N SER A 56 -24.68 6.40 -3.70
CA SER A 56 -24.10 7.56 -3.03
C SER A 56 -22.99 8.17 -3.87
N ASN A 57 -22.56 9.40 -3.56
CA ASN A 57 -21.37 9.98 -4.22
C ASN A 57 -20.05 9.45 -3.62
N ALA A 58 -20.08 8.32 -2.91
CA ALA A 58 -18.89 7.76 -2.28
C ALA A 58 -18.06 6.93 -3.27
N ALA A 59 -16.74 7.01 -3.11
CA ALA A 59 -15.79 6.08 -3.72
C ALA A 59 -14.91 5.45 -2.65
N PHE A 60 -14.52 4.21 -2.85
CA PHE A 60 -13.61 3.47 -1.99
C PHE A 60 -12.61 2.68 -2.82
N VAL A 61 -11.54 2.25 -2.17
CA VAL A 61 -10.47 1.47 -2.79
C VAL A 61 -10.34 0.16 -2.04
N PHE A 62 -10.32 -0.95 -2.76
CA PHE A 62 -9.84 -2.21 -2.22
C PHE A 62 -8.36 -2.34 -2.55
N SER A 63 -7.52 -2.29 -1.51
CA SER A 63 -6.09 -2.42 -1.68
C SER A 63 -5.63 -3.82 -1.30
N THR A 64 -4.81 -4.41 -2.16
CA THR A 64 -4.09 -5.65 -1.85
C THR A 64 -2.59 -5.37 -1.91
N ALA A 65 -1.85 -5.68 -0.85
CA ALA A 65 -0.40 -5.71 -0.88
C ALA A 65 0.07 -7.16 -0.97
N ALA A 66 0.95 -7.46 -1.92
CA ALA A 66 1.55 -8.77 -2.15
C ALA A 66 3.07 -8.66 -2.08
N PHE A 67 3.72 -9.63 -1.44
CA PHE A 67 5.16 -9.63 -1.19
C PHE A 67 5.85 -10.88 -1.73
N ALA A 68 7.16 -10.76 -1.98
CA ALA A 68 7.98 -11.79 -2.60
C ALA A 68 8.10 -13.09 -1.77
N ASN A 69 7.96 -12.99 -0.44
CA ASN A 69 7.91 -14.14 0.47
C ASN A 69 6.58 -14.93 0.38
N GLY A 70 5.55 -14.37 -0.26
CA GLY A 70 4.23 -14.97 -0.37
C GLY A 70 3.18 -14.38 0.57
N GLU A 71 3.54 -13.42 1.42
CA GLU A 71 2.57 -12.73 2.27
C GLU A 71 1.68 -11.80 1.47
N THR A 72 0.40 -11.72 1.85
CA THR A 72 -0.55 -10.81 1.20
C THR A 72 -1.51 -10.21 2.21
N THR A 73 -1.89 -8.96 2.02
CA THR A 73 -2.90 -8.29 2.87
C THR A 73 -3.96 -7.64 2.00
N PHE A 74 -5.21 -7.68 2.46
CA PHE A 74 -6.35 -7.05 1.81
C PHE A 74 -6.97 -6.02 2.77
N PHE A 75 -7.11 -4.79 2.31
CA PHE A 75 -7.59 -3.69 3.13
C PHE A 75 -8.52 -2.77 2.34
N PRO A 76 -9.85 -2.82 2.59
CA PRO A 76 -10.79 -1.84 2.08
C PRO A 76 -10.55 -0.47 2.70
N SER A 77 -10.57 0.59 1.91
CA SER A 77 -10.36 1.95 2.39
C SER A 77 -11.35 2.40 3.48
N PRO A 78 -12.64 1.99 3.49
CA PRO A 78 -13.54 2.31 4.59
C PRO A 78 -13.21 1.60 5.91
N GLY A 79 -12.37 0.56 5.91
CA GLY A 79 -12.03 -0.28 7.06
C GLY A 79 -12.40 -1.77 6.85
N GLY A 80 -12.15 -2.62 7.86
CA GLY A 80 -12.47 -4.05 7.80
C GLY A 80 -11.39 -4.90 7.12
N ALA A 81 -10.17 -4.87 7.63
CA ALA A 81 -9.01 -5.54 7.04
C ALA A 81 -9.06 -7.06 7.19
N VAL A 82 -8.53 -7.77 6.17
CA VAL A 82 -8.20 -9.19 6.24
C VAL A 82 -6.73 -9.36 5.86
N MET A 83 -5.93 -9.87 6.78
CA MET A 83 -4.53 -10.22 6.50
C MET A 83 -4.44 -11.70 6.12
N GLY A 84 -4.01 -11.97 4.90
CA GLY A 84 -3.64 -13.32 4.46
C GLY A 84 -2.22 -13.61 4.91
N LEU A 85 -2.07 -14.18 6.10
CA LEU A 85 -0.78 -14.75 6.52
C LEU A 85 -0.40 -15.79 5.46
N GLY A 86 0.76 -15.66 4.83
CA GLY A 86 1.23 -16.46 3.67
C GLY A 86 1.35 -17.98 3.88
N ASN A 87 0.70 -18.52 4.92
CA ASN A 87 0.67 -19.92 5.30
C ASN A 87 -0.29 -20.75 4.44
N ASN A 88 -1.16 -20.13 3.65
CA ASN A 88 -1.92 -20.84 2.61
C ASN A 88 -1.06 -20.90 1.33
N PRO A 89 -0.65 -22.10 0.87
CA PRO A 89 0.22 -22.25 -0.30
C PRO A 89 -0.33 -21.59 -1.56
N GLN A 90 -1.65 -21.65 -1.78
CA GLN A 90 -2.29 -21.06 -2.95
C GLN A 90 -2.22 -19.52 -2.91
N VAL A 91 -2.43 -18.93 -1.72
CA VAL A 91 -2.30 -17.47 -1.54
C VAL A 91 -0.85 -17.03 -1.73
N ALA A 92 0.11 -17.80 -1.20
CA ALA A 92 1.53 -17.52 -1.36
C ALA A 92 1.98 -17.57 -2.83
N GLU A 93 1.49 -18.55 -3.59
CA GLU A 93 1.76 -18.66 -5.02
C GLU A 93 1.18 -17.47 -5.80
N ILE A 94 -0.07 -17.09 -5.52
CA ILE A 94 -0.70 -15.91 -6.14
C ILE A 94 0.09 -14.63 -5.81
N SER A 95 0.50 -14.46 -4.55
CA SER A 95 1.32 -13.31 -4.12
C SER A 95 2.62 -13.21 -4.91
N LYS A 96 3.35 -14.33 -5.03
CA LYS A 96 4.60 -14.42 -5.80
C LYS A 96 4.38 -14.14 -7.29
N SER A 97 3.26 -14.61 -7.85
CA SER A 97 2.87 -14.33 -9.23
C SER A 97 2.60 -12.84 -9.46
N ILE A 98 1.84 -12.19 -8.57
CA ILE A 98 1.57 -10.74 -8.62
C ILE A 98 2.88 -9.94 -8.58
N VAL A 99 3.80 -10.29 -7.68
CA VAL A 99 5.11 -9.63 -7.60
C VAL A 99 5.93 -9.82 -8.88
N SER A 100 5.91 -11.04 -9.44
CA SER A 100 6.59 -11.34 -10.70
C SER A 100 6.02 -10.54 -11.87
N MET A 101 4.69 -10.35 -11.93
CA MET A 101 4.06 -9.45 -12.90
C MET A 101 4.50 -8.00 -12.69
N GLY A 102 4.58 -7.55 -11.44
CA GLY A 102 5.08 -6.21 -11.08
C GLY A 102 6.47 -5.93 -11.64
N GLN A 103 7.36 -6.92 -11.68
CA GLN A 103 8.71 -6.80 -12.25
C GLN A 103 8.68 -6.35 -13.72
N ILE A 104 7.70 -6.83 -14.51
CA ILE A 104 7.55 -6.47 -15.92
C ILE A 104 7.24 -4.97 -16.07
N PHE A 105 6.48 -4.41 -15.13
CA PHE A 105 6.09 -3.00 -15.16
C PHE A 105 7.15 -2.05 -14.62
N LEU A 106 8.24 -2.56 -14.01
CA LEU A 106 9.29 -1.72 -13.44
C LEU A 106 9.92 -0.78 -14.47
N VAL A 107 10.09 -1.22 -15.72
CA VAL A 107 10.63 -0.41 -16.82
C VAL A 107 9.75 0.81 -17.13
N LYS A 108 8.45 0.70 -16.89
CA LYS A 108 7.45 1.77 -17.12
C LYS A 108 7.16 2.57 -15.85
N ALA A 109 7.66 2.15 -14.70
CA ALA A 109 7.37 2.77 -13.43
C ALA A 109 8.21 4.04 -13.24
N ARG A 110 7.54 5.14 -12.88
CA ARG A 110 8.24 6.34 -12.43
C ARG A 110 8.65 6.14 -10.98
N ARG A 111 9.96 6.14 -10.72
CA ARG A 111 10.48 6.13 -9.35
C ARG A 111 9.93 7.34 -8.61
N ARG A 112 9.16 7.10 -7.55
CA ARG A 112 8.87 8.13 -6.56
C ARG A 112 9.96 8.04 -5.50
N THR A 113 10.71 9.12 -5.33
CA THR A 113 11.56 9.27 -4.15
C THR A 113 10.63 9.18 -2.94
N PRO A 114 10.90 8.31 -1.95
CA PRO A 114 10.14 8.35 -0.71
C PRO A 114 10.23 9.78 -0.18
N HIS A 115 9.10 10.48 -0.08
CA HIS A 115 9.07 11.70 0.70
C HIS A 115 9.53 11.29 2.10
N LEU A 116 10.60 11.90 2.59
CA LEU A 116 11.22 11.66 3.90
C LEU A 116 10.17 11.50 4.99
N VAL A 117 9.72 10.27 5.24
CA VAL A 117 9.12 9.92 6.52
C VAL A 117 10.32 9.91 7.45
N LYS A 118 10.51 11.01 8.19
CA LYS A 118 11.55 11.09 9.22
C LYS A 118 11.45 9.81 10.07
N PRO A 119 12.57 9.09 10.30
CA PRO A 119 12.58 7.91 11.15
C PRO A 119 11.85 8.20 12.46
N LEU A 120 11.10 7.23 12.98
CA LEU A 120 10.35 7.38 14.23
C LEU A 120 11.23 7.89 15.40
N ALA A 121 12.53 7.56 15.36
CA ALA A 121 13.54 8.06 16.29
C ALA A 121 13.69 9.60 16.28
N GLU A 122 13.59 10.25 15.11
CA GLU A 122 13.68 11.72 15.00
C GLU A 122 12.39 12.42 15.43
N GLN A 123 11.24 11.77 15.26
CA GLN A 123 9.95 12.32 15.71
C GLN A 123 9.77 12.27 17.24
N MET A 124 10.53 11.39 17.92
CA MET A 124 10.51 11.27 19.39
C MET A 124 11.46 12.23 20.10
N ILE A 125 12.41 12.86 19.40
CA ILE A 125 13.33 13.86 19.96
C ILE A 125 12.65 15.23 20.11
N ASP A 126 11.74 15.57 19.20
CA ASP A 126 11.08 16.88 19.15
C ASP A 126 10.13 17.14 20.36
N LYS A 127 9.56 16.08 20.94
CA LYS A 127 8.65 16.21 22.09
C LYS A 127 9.32 16.45 23.45
N ARG A 128 10.67 16.45 23.53
CA ARG A 128 11.40 16.67 24.79
C ARG A 128 11.92 18.10 24.99
N GLN A 129 11.73 19.02 24.04
CA GLN A 129 12.24 20.40 24.15
C GLN A 129 11.18 21.46 24.49
N VAL A 130 9.92 21.07 24.75
CA VAL A 130 8.90 22.00 25.26
C VAL A 130 8.64 21.72 26.74
N LYS A 131 9.63 22.01 27.57
CA LYS A 131 9.47 22.29 29.02
C LYS A 131 10.79 22.87 29.55
N LYS A 132 10.97 24.17 29.37
CA LYS A 132 11.73 25.02 30.29
C LYS A 132 10.97 26.34 30.43
#